data_AF-A0AAJ5U8F2-F1
#
_entry.id   AF-A0AAJ5U8F2-F1
#
_cell.length_a   1.000
_cell.length_b   1.000
_cell.length_c   1.000
_cell.angle_alpha   90.00
_cell.angle_beta   90.00
_cell.angle_gamma   90.00
#
_symmetry.space_group_name_H-M   'P 1'
#
loop_
_entity.id
_entity.type
_entity.pdbx_description
1 polymer ?
#
loop_
_entity_poly.entity_id
_entity_poly.type
_entity_poly.pdbx_seq_one_letter_code
_entity_poly.pdbx_strand_id
1 'polypeptide(L)'
;MKLWLSGIATLFIAFSAQAEDYRVVYSPSLALEVFIDGVKSKAPDDWCKESLPLRIVSGKSTDSAVLTSFLPRVGTLLANQCGTLDELPWQMTNKEGGVLASGSASKLQNWRPIVMADATASASAANAAPLDLSRPANTAPLQHFDLPGGCRFRTSWDADGQSLFIPDSAKAQCPHDGWLEGKSEIILADKGKNRPLTVTFYQGYPVANLSISGNSLQIVAVNKERMIVTRADAADSWLVLPFDEASHVWRFNGALLVKMDKNTAQQDPDAVKSRVETLRGLWGPQFMPQQKVNVLLIDTLHADLVDPAIGAWRNIN
;
A
#
# COMPACT_ATOMS: atom_id res chain seq x y z
N MET A 1 64.19 42.54 20.88
CA MET A 1 63.02 42.39 21.77
C MET A 1 61.87 41.91 20.90
N LYS A 2 61.37 40.66 21.05
CA LYS A 2 60.18 40.29 21.85
C LYS A 2 58.96 41.11 21.37
N LEU A 3 57.92 40.56 20.75
CA LEU A 3 57.03 39.51 21.28
C LEU A 3 56.25 38.75 20.19
N TRP A 4 55.88 37.55 20.61
CA TRP A 4 55.19 36.43 20.00
C TRP A 4 53.67 36.54 20.28
N LEU A 5 52.81 36.00 19.42
CA LEU A 5 51.50 35.41 19.80
C LEU A 5 50.86 34.73 18.57
N SER A 6 51.14 33.44 18.43
CA SER A 6 50.39 32.52 17.57
C SER A 6 49.18 32.01 18.36
N GLY A 7 47.97 32.36 17.91
CA GLY A 7 46.73 31.76 18.40
C GLY A 7 46.51 30.39 17.75
N ILE A 8 46.60 29.33 18.55
CA ILE A 8 46.25 27.96 18.14
C ILE A 8 44.74 27.82 18.28
N ALA A 9 44.04 27.66 17.15
CA ALA A 9 42.64 27.29 17.12
C ALA A 9 42.52 25.78 17.34
N THR A 10 42.01 25.37 18.50
CA THR A 10 41.74 23.97 18.83
C THR A 10 40.50 23.52 18.07
N LEU A 11 40.70 22.70 17.04
CA LEU A 11 39.62 22.05 16.28
C LEU A 11 39.02 20.92 17.14
N PHE A 12 37.84 21.13 17.71
CA PHE A 12 37.06 20.05 18.35
C PHE A 12 36.48 19.16 17.25
N ILE A 13 37.09 17.99 17.03
CA ILE A 13 36.51 16.93 16.20
C ILE A 13 35.43 16.27 17.05
N ALA A 14 34.16 16.60 16.80
CA ALA A 14 33.03 15.85 17.34
C ALA A 14 33.04 14.47 16.67
N PHE A 15 33.37 13.42 17.42
CA PHE A 15 33.15 12.05 16.98
C PHE A 15 31.65 11.79 16.96
N SER A 16 31.04 11.84 15.78
CA SER A 16 29.73 11.25 15.55
C SER A 16 29.85 9.76 15.88
N ALA A 17 29.21 9.30 16.95
CA ALA A 17 29.02 7.88 17.19
C ALA A 17 28.18 7.34 16.04
N GLN A 18 28.84 6.78 15.04
CA GLN A 18 28.18 6.06 13.96
C GLN A 18 27.55 4.83 14.61
N ALA A 19 26.23 4.71 14.50
CA ALA A 19 25.53 3.55 14.99
C ALA A 19 25.99 2.34 14.17
N GLU A 20 26.55 1.31 14.83
CA GLU A 20 27.16 0.15 14.15
C GLU A 20 26.08 -0.92 13.92
N ASP A 21 26.15 -1.62 12.79
CA ASP A 21 25.31 -2.81 12.55
C ASP A 21 25.92 -4.00 13.31
N TYR A 22 25.23 -4.48 14.34
CA TYR A 22 25.73 -5.59 15.15
C TYR A 22 25.22 -6.93 14.63
N ARG A 23 26.11 -7.73 14.03
CA ARG A 23 25.82 -9.11 13.66
C ARG A 23 25.76 -10.01 14.89
N VAL A 24 24.54 -10.32 15.32
CA VAL A 24 24.29 -11.07 16.55
C VAL A 24 24.25 -12.59 16.34
N VAL A 25 23.88 -13.06 15.14
CA VAL A 25 23.85 -14.49 14.80
C VAL A 25 24.37 -14.73 13.39
N TYR A 26 25.12 -15.83 13.21
CA TYR A 26 25.49 -16.35 11.91
C TYR A 26 25.24 -17.87 11.87
N SER A 27 24.56 -18.32 10.81
CA SER A 27 24.33 -19.74 10.52
C SER A 27 25.00 -20.12 9.19
N PRO A 28 26.19 -20.76 9.23
CA PRO A 28 26.89 -21.19 8.02
C PRO A 28 26.08 -22.19 7.19
N SER A 29 25.39 -23.13 7.84
CA SER A 29 24.65 -24.19 7.17
C SER A 29 23.41 -23.69 6.41
N LEU A 30 22.78 -22.63 6.89
CA LEU A 30 21.64 -21.98 6.23
C LEU A 30 22.05 -20.76 5.40
N ALA A 31 23.32 -20.34 5.49
CA ALA A 31 23.83 -19.08 4.95
C ALA A 31 22.98 -17.86 5.37
N LEU A 32 22.61 -17.78 6.65
CA LEU A 32 21.84 -16.67 7.22
C LEU A 32 22.67 -15.86 8.22
N GLU A 33 22.61 -14.54 8.12
CA GLU A 33 23.21 -13.59 9.05
C GLU A 33 22.12 -12.72 9.66
N VAL A 34 22.17 -12.48 10.97
CA VAL A 34 21.20 -11.65 11.70
C VAL A 34 21.90 -10.42 12.27
N PHE A 35 21.35 -9.26 12.00
CA PHE A 35 21.85 -7.96 12.42
C PHE A 35 20.82 -7.25 13.30
N ILE A 36 21.33 -6.51 14.28
CA ILE A 36 20.61 -5.46 15.00
C ILE A 36 21.22 -4.14 14.51
N ASP A 37 20.41 -3.34 13.84
CA ASP A 37 20.86 -2.12 13.21
C ASP A 37 20.88 -0.95 14.20
N GLY A 38 21.86 -0.08 14.04
CA GLY A 38 21.89 1.19 14.77
C GLY A 38 22.14 1.07 16.27
N VAL A 39 22.97 0.12 16.71
CA VAL A 39 23.28 -0.03 18.14
C VAL A 39 24.44 0.87 18.56
N LYS A 40 24.37 1.34 19.82
CA LYS A 40 25.45 2.14 20.43
C LYS A 40 26.69 1.30 20.73
N SER A 41 26.49 0.03 21.10
CA SER A 41 27.55 -0.96 21.25
C SER A 41 26.99 -2.37 21.13
N LYS A 42 27.88 -3.37 21.18
CA LYS A 42 27.54 -4.81 21.11
C LYS A 42 27.11 -5.37 22.47
N ALA A 43 27.17 -4.58 23.53
CA ALA A 43 26.74 -5.00 24.87
C ALA A 43 25.21 -5.15 24.94
N PRO A 44 24.68 -6.18 25.61
CA PRO A 44 23.23 -6.41 25.75
C PRO A 44 22.45 -5.17 26.18
N ASP A 45 22.96 -4.40 27.13
CA ASP A 45 22.28 -3.20 27.66
C ASP A 45 22.03 -2.11 26.61
N ASP A 46 22.81 -2.07 25.53
CA ASP A 46 22.70 -1.04 24.47
C ASP A 46 21.69 -1.41 23.38
N TRP A 47 21.21 -2.65 23.33
CA TRP A 47 20.23 -3.11 22.36
C TRP A 47 19.02 -3.82 22.97
N CYS A 48 19.08 -4.26 24.23
CA CYS A 48 18.02 -4.99 24.91
C CYS A 48 16.76 -4.13 25.09
N LYS A 49 15.67 -4.53 24.44
CA LYS A 49 14.37 -3.87 24.43
C LYS A 49 13.26 -4.92 24.38
N GLU A 50 12.05 -4.53 24.77
CA GLU A 50 10.86 -5.39 24.68
C GLU A 50 10.56 -5.82 23.25
N SER A 51 10.68 -4.89 22.29
CA SER A 51 10.60 -5.15 20.85
C SER A 51 11.93 -4.79 20.20
N LEU A 52 12.55 -5.76 19.53
CA LEU A 52 13.88 -5.64 18.93
C LEU A 52 13.83 -5.98 17.44
N PRO A 53 13.89 -4.96 16.55
CA PRO A 53 13.92 -5.18 15.11
C PRO A 53 15.19 -5.91 14.66
N LEU A 54 15.02 -6.91 13.80
CA LEU A 54 16.10 -7.70 13.22
C LEU A 54 16.15 -7.57 11.70
N ARG A 55 17.37 -7.50 11.15
CA ARG A 55 17.61 -7.68 9.72
C ARG A 55 18.30 -9.03 9.49
N ILE A 56 17.72 -9.86 8.64
CA ILE A 56 18.17 -11.22 8.35
C ILE A 56 18.64 -11.28 6.90
N VAL A 57 19.95 -11.35 6.68
CA VAL A 57 20.53 -11.42 5.34
C VAL A 57 20.67 -12.88 4.93
N SER A 58 20.09 -13.24 3.80
CA SER A 58 20.21 -14.57 3.21
C SER A 58 21.24 -14.60 2.09
N GLY A 59 22.19 -15.52 2.21
CA GLY A 59 23.22 -15.75 1.22
C GLY A 59 22.93 -16.88 0.24
N LYS A 60 21.83 -17.62 0.42
CA LYS A 60 21.46 -18.77 -0.44
C LYS A 60 19.96 -18.94 -0.61
N SER A 61 19.19 -18.95 0.48
CA SER A 61 17.73 -19.20 0.42
C SER A 61 17.00 -17.93 -0.05
N THR A 62 16.17 -18.05 -1.07
CA THR A 62 15.25 -16.98 -1.48
C THR A 62 13.85 -17.23 -0.94
N ASP A 63 13.66 -18.13 0.03
CA ASP A 63 12.37 -18.54 0.60
C ASP A 63 12.34 -18.25 2.11
N SER A 64 11.26 -17.62 2.58
CA SER A 64 11.03 -17.26 3.99
C SER A 64 10.78 -18.46 4.89
N ALA A 65 10.35 -19.61 4.34
CA ALA A 65 10.10 -20.85 5.09
C ALA A 65 11.34 -21.38 5.84
N VAL A 66 12.54 -20.98 5.41
CA VAL A 66 13.79 -21.25 6.14
C VAL A 66 13.76 -20.71 7.58
N LEU A 67 13.01 -19.61 7.80
CA LEU A 67 12.90 -18.95 9.10
C LEU A 67 12.10 -19.78 10.11
N THR A 68 11.20 -20.67 9.67
CA THR A 68 10.34 -21.47 10.56
C THR A 68 11.14 -22.31 11.56
N SER A 69 12.29 -22.83 11.14
CA SER A 69 13.19 -23.61 12.01
C SER A 69 14.32 -22.78 12.63
N PHE A 70 14.57 -21.58 12.10
CA PHE A 70 15.70 -20.73 12.46
C PHE A 70 15.35 -19.71 13.54
N LEU A 71 14.27 -18.92 13.37
CA LEU A 71 13.89 -17.87 14.31
C LEU A 71 13.62 -18.37 15.74
N PRO A 72 13.05 -19.57 15.97
CA PRO A 72 12.89 -20.06 17.33
C PRO A 72 14.20 -20.18 18.12
N ARG A 73 15.29 -20.52 17.43
CA ARG A 73 16.63 -20.63 18.03
C ARG A 73 17.24 -19.26 18.28
N VAL A 74 17.07 -18.34 17.33
CA VAL A 74 17.52 -16.94 17.46
C VAL A 74 16.80 -16.25 18.61
N GLY A 75 15.47 -16.32 18.65
CA GLY A 75 14.68 -15.69 19.71
C GLY A 75 15.02 -16.23 21.10
N THR A 76 15.22 -17.53 21.24
CA THR A 76 15.68 -18.13 22.51
C THR A 76 17.06 -17.61 22.91
N LEU A 77 18.01 -17.53 21.97
CA LEU A 77 19.36 -17.03 22.22
C LEU A 77 19.36 -15.56 22.65
N LEU A 78 18.56 -14.71 22.00
CA LEU A 78 18.44 -13.29 22.31
C LEU A 78 17.73 -13.08 23.65
N ALA A 79 16.64 -13.81 23.92
CA ALA A 79 15.90 -13.71 25.18
C ALA A 79 16.72 -14.15 26.40
N ASN A 80 17.67 -15.09 26.22
CA ASN A 80 18.61 -15.46 27.28
C ASN A 80 19.60 -14.35 27.63
N GLN A 81 19.84 -13.41 26.72
CA GLN A 81 20.71 -12.24 26.93
C GLN A 81 19.91 -10.98 27.30
N CYS A 82 18.65 -10.91 26.90
CA CYS A 82 17.73 -9.80 27.14
C CYS A 82 16.42 -10.34 27.73
N GLY A 83 16.32 -10.36 29.06
CA GLY A 83 15.17 -10.96 29.75
C GLY A 83 13.83 -10.26 29.50
N THR A 84 13.86 -8.98 29.09
CA THR A 84 12.69 -8.15 28.75
C THR A 84 12.22 -8.34 27.32
N LEU A 85 12.97 -9.04 26.47
CA LEU A 85 12.60 -9.25 25.07
C LEU A 85 11.35 -10.11 24.96
N ASP A 86 10.34 -9.57 24.27
CA ASP A 86 9.05 -10.21 24.05
C ASP A 86 8.67 -10.30 22.57
N GLU A 87 9.17 -9.39 21.72
CA GLU A 87 8.88 -9.35 20.28
C GLU A 87 10.13 -9.09 19.42
N LEU A 88 10.17 -9.75 18.27
CA LEU A 88 11.17 -9.59 17.22
C LEU A 88 10.48 -9.27 15.90
N PRO A 89 10.23 -7.99 15.58
CA PRO A 89 9.97 -7.58 14.21
C PRO A 89 11.19 -7.96 13.36
N TRP A 90 10.99 -8.54 12.19
CA TRP A 90 12.11 -8.97 11.35
C TRP A 90 11.88 -8.63 9.89
N GLN A 91 12.99 -8.42 9.18
CA GLN A 91 13.05 -8.26 7.74
C GLN A 91 14.14 -9.17 7.18
N MET A 92 13.80 -9.99 6.20
CA MET A 92 14.71 -10.83 5.45
C MET A 92 15.11 -10.13 4.15
N THR A 93 16.40 -10.09 3.83
CA THR A 93 16.94 -9.50 2.60
C THR A 93 17.88 -10.47 1.88
N ASN A 94 18.13 -10.25 0.59
CA ASN A 94 19.27 -10.85 -0.10
C ASN A 94 20.57 -10.08 0.23
N LYS A 95 21.70 -10.52 -0.33
CA LYS A 95 23.02 -9.89 -0.11
C LYS A 95 23.11 -8.48 -0.69
N GLU A 96 22.30 -8.19 -1.69
CA GLU A 96 22.22 -6.91 -2.39
C GLU A 96 21.32 -5.89 -1.67
N GLY A 97 20.69 -6.30 -0.56
CA GLY A 97 19.78 -5.46 0.25
C GLY A 97 18.32 -5.45 -0.22
N GLY A 98 17.98 -6.24 -1.25
CA GLY A 98 16.60 -6.45 -1.69
C GLY A 98 15.80 -7.23 -0.66
N VAL A 99 14.62 -6.72 -0.29
CA VAL A 99 13.74 -7.33 0.71
C VAL A 99 13.09 -8.58 0.14
N LEU A 100 13.25 -9.70 0.85
CA LEU A 100 12.67 -10.99 0.52
C LEU A 100 11.40 -11.26 1.32
N ALA A 101 11.36 -10.88 2.60
CA ALA A 101 10.19 -11.06 3.46
C ALA A 101 10.28 -10.15 4.70
N SER A 102 9.19 -9.94 5.42
CA SER A 102 9.16 -9.35 6.74
C SER A 102 8.02 -9.93 7.57
N GLY A 103 8.09 -9.73 8.88
CA GLY A 103 7.11 -10.24 9.80
C GLY A 103 7.48 -9.97 11.24
N SER A 104 6.92 -10.75 12.16
CA SER A 104 7.28 -10.72 13.57
C SER A 104 7.44 -12.13 14.14
N ALA A 105 8.09 -12.24 15.30
CA ALA A 105 8.15 -13.45 16.09
C ALA A 105 8.10 -13.03 17.56
N SER A 106 7.27 -13.68 18.38
CA SER A 106 7.10 -13.28 19.78
C SER A 106 7.33 -14.43 20.75
N LYS A 107 7.73 -14.10 21.97
CA LYS A 107 7.94 -15.05 23.07
C LYS A 107 6.69 -15.87 23.35
N LEU A 108 5.52 -15.22 23.35
CA LEU A 108 4.21 -15.85 23.54
C LEU A 108 3.93 -16.94 22.50
N GLN A 109 4.41 -16.76 21.27
CA GLN A 109 4.27 -17.72 20.16
C GLN A 109 5.51 -18.61 20.00
N ASN A 110 6.33 -18.75 21.06
CA ASN A 110 7.58 -19.52 21.05
C ASN A 110 8.52 -19.11 19.90
N TRP A 111 8.59 -17.82 19.61
CA TRP A 111 9.43 -17.22 18.57
C TRP A 111 9.20 -17.78 17.17
N ARG A 112 8.02 -18.37 16.92
CA ARG A 112 7.63 -18.82 15.59
C ARG A 112 7.46 -17.58 14.69
N PRO A 113 8.03 -17.59 13.46
CA PRO A 113 7.80 -16.50 12.53
C PRO A 113 6.34 -16.43 12.15
N ILE A 114 5.77 -15.24 12.29
CA ILE A 114 4.56 -14.82 11.61
C ILE A 114 5.03 -13.96 10.44
N VAL A 115 4.98 -14.52 9.24
CA VAL A 115 5.34 -13.79 8.02
C VAL A 115 4.18 -12.84 7.71
N MET A 116 4.46 -11.54 7.70
CA MET A 116 3.47 -10.51 7.36
C MET A 116 3.59 -10.08 5.90
N ALA A 117 4.78 -10.27 5.32
CA ALA A 117 5.12 -9.96 3.95
C ALA A 117 6.20 -10.92 3.42
N ASP A 118 6.00 -11.52 2.25
CA ASP A 118 6.81 -12.57 1.62
C ASP A 118 6.89 -12.36 0.10
N ALA A 119 8.02 -11.87 -0.40
CA ALA A 119 8.30 -11.64 -1.83
C ALA A 119 8.88 -12.90 -2.50
N THR A 120 8.68 -14.08 -1.90
CA THR A 120 9.31 -15.32 -2.33
C THR A 120 8.35 -16.23 -3.07
N ALA A 121 8.88 -17.19 -3.84
CA ALA A 121 8.07 -18.14 -4.61
C ALA A 121 7.12 -19.02 -3.76
N SER A 122 7.34 -19.06 -2.44
CA SER A 122 6.53 -19.82 -1.48
C SER A 122 5.47 -18.96 -0.78
N ALA A 123 5.33 -17.70 -1.19
CA ALA A 123 4.34 -16.79 -0.63
C ALA A 123 2.92 -17.34 -0.80
N SER A 124 2.16 -17.29 0.30
CA SER A 124 0.73 -17.59 0.30
C SER A 124 -0.09 -16.30 0.22
N ALA A 125 -1.37 -16.42 -0.16
CA ALA A 125 -2.30 -15.28 -0.20
C ALA A 125 -2.40 -14.50 1.13
N ALA A 126 -2.03 -15.13 2.25
CA ALA A 126 -2.06 -14.49 3.56
C ALA A 126 -0.82 -13.61 3.85
N ASN A 127 0.31 -13.87 3.19
CA ASN A 127 1.61 -13.40 3.69
C ASN A 127 2.54 -12.80 2.62
N ALA A 128 2.19 -12.62 1.34
CA ALA A 128 3.15 -12.11 0.34
C ALA A 128 3.64 -10.65 0.63
N ALA A 129 4.76 -10.17 0.05
CA ALA A 129 5.36 -8.86 0.40
C ALA A 129 4.79 -7.75 -0.46
N PRO A 130 4.70 -6.49 0.02
CA PRO A 130 3.80 -5.52 -0.57
C PRO A 130 4.02 -5.31 -2.07
N LEU A 131 5.21 -4.99 -2.57
CA LEU A 131 5.37 -4.77 -4.01
C LEU A 131 5.26 -6.04 -4.89
N ASP A 132 5.16 -7.23 -4.31
CA ASP A 132 4.93 -8.52 -5.00
C ASP A 132 3.58 -9.18 -4.65
N LEU A 133 2.84 -8.62 -3.68
CA LEU A 133 1.46 -9.00 -3.32
C LEU A 133 0.48 -8.60 -4.40
N SER A 134 0.80 -7.47 -5.02
CA SER A 134 0.01 -6.98 -6.10
C SER A 134 0.66 -7.38 -7.41
N ARG A 135 0.12 -8.46 -8.00
CA ARG A 135 0.32 -8.77 -9.41
C ARG A 135 0.16 -7.52 -10.29
N PRO A 136 0.82 -7.48 -11.46
CA PRO A 136 0.55 -6.48 -12.47
C PRO A 136 -0.95 -6.41 -12.75
N ALA A 137 -1.45 -5.19 -12.83
CA ALA A 137 -2.85 -4.96 -13.13
C ALA A 137 -3.14 -5.34 -14.58
N ASN A 138 -4.37 -5.79 -14.87
CA ASN A 138 -4.69 -6.21 -16.22
C ASN A 138 -4.65 -5.02 -17.19
N THR A 139 -4.02 -5.22 -18.35
CA THR A 139 -3.86 -4.21 -19.40
C THR A 139 -4.72 -4.49 -20.64
N ALA A 140 -5.49 -5.59 -20.64
CA ALA A 140 -6.41 -5.91 -21.70
C ALA A 140 -7.47 -4.80 -21.83
N PRO A 141 -7.79 -4.37 -23.06
CA PRO A 141 -8.86 -3.40 -23.28
C PRO A 141 -10.17 -3.91 -22.69
N LEU A 142 -10.89 -3.01 -22.03
CA LEU A 142 -12.25 -3.28 -21.56
C LEU A 142 -13.18 -3.44 -22.76
N GLN A 143 -14.22 -4.25 -22.61
CA GLN A 143 -15.20 -4.44 -23.66
C GLN A 143 -16.01 -3.16 -23.84
N HIS A 144 -16.37 -2.87 -25.08
CA HIS A 144 -17.21 -1.74 -25.45
C HIS A 144 -18.57 -2.25 -25.89
N PHE A 145 -19.61 -1.53 -25.51
CA PHE A 145 -20.99 -1.87 -25.79
C PHE A 145 -21.70 -0.66 -26.38
N ASP A 146 -22.28 -0.85 -27.56
CA ASP A 146 -23.05 0.19 -28.24
C ASP A 146 -24.52 0.08 -27.85
N LEU A 147 -25.13 1.21 -27.50
CA LEU A 147 -26.55 1.32 -27.20
C LEU A 147 -27.33 1.73 -28.45
N PRO A 148 -28.62 1.35 -28.57
CA PRO A 148 -29.46 1.74 -29.70
C PRO A 148 -29.51 3.25 -29.97
N GLY A 149 -29.38 4.08 -28.93
CA GLY A 149 -29.33 5.54 -29.03
C GLY A 149 -28.00 6.12 -29.55
N GLY A 150 -27.05 5.28 -29.97
CA GLY A 150 -25.76 5.70 -30.53
C GLY A 150 -24.68 6.03 -29.49
N CYS A 151 -25.04 6.07 -28.20
CA CYS A 151 -24.06 6.16 -27.12
C CYS A 151 -23.36 4.81 -26.89
N ARG A 152 -22.17 4.86 -26.28
CA ARG A 152 -21.43 3.66 -25.86
C ARG A 152 -20.94 3.73 -24.44
N PHE A 153 -20.72 2.56 -23.86
CA PHE A 153 -20.10 2.41 -22.55
C PHE A 153 -19.09 1.28 -22.56
N ARG A 154 -18.28 1.23 -21.51
CA ARG A 154 -17.19 0.26 -21.36
C ARG A 154 -17.14 -0.27 -19.95
N THR A 155 -17.08 -1.59 -19.83
CA THR A 155 -16.94 -2.30 -18.57
C THR A 155 -16.30 -3.67 -18.79
N SER A 156 -15.93 -4.35 -17.72
CA SER A 156 -15.52 -5.76 -17.77
C SER A 156 -16.76 -6.65 -17.58
N TRP A 157 -16.97 -7.57 -18.49
CA TRP A 157 -18.06 -8.52 -18.47
C TRP A 157 -17.52 -9.92 -18.81
N ASP A 158 -17.81 -10.90 -17.97
CA ASP A 158 -17.42 -12.29 -18.17
C ASP A 158 -18.65 -13.17 -18.43
N ALA A 159 -18.42 -14.41 -18.86
CA ALA A 159 -19.49 -15.34 -19.24
C ALA A 159 -20.36 -15.79 -18.06
N ASP A 160 -19.87 -15.62 -16.83
CA ASP A 160 -20.55 -15.97 -15.58
C ASP A 160 -21.27 -14.75 -14.95
N GLY A 161 -21.12 -13.57 -15.54
CA GLY A 161 -21.61 -12.29 -15.06
C GLY A 161 -23.12 -12.11 -15.19
N GLN A 162 -23.69 -11.21 -14.38
CA GLN A 162 -25.11 -10.88 -14.46
C GLN A 162 -25.41 -10.17 -15.79
N SER A 163 -26.59 -10.40 -16.35
CA SER A 163 -27.02 -9.66 -17.54
C SER A 163 -27.23 -8.20 -17.17
N LEU A 164 -26.57 -7.33 -17.91
CA LEU A 164 -26.57 -5.88 -17.71
C LEU A 164 -27.53 -5.21 -18.69
N PHE A 165 -28.51 -4.47 -18.17
CA PHE A 165 -29.39 -3.66 -18.99
C PHE A 165 -29.25 -2.19 -18.61
N ILE A 166 -28.98 -1.34 -19.59
CA ILE A 166 -29.04 0.11 -19.42
C ILE A 166 -30.35 0.57 -20.02
N PRO A 167 -31.32 1.05 -19.21
CA PRO A 167 -32.57 1.54 -19.72
C PRO A 167 -32.32 2.74 -20.65
N ASP A 168 -33.05 2.75 -21.77
CA ASP A 168 -33.03 3.84 -22.74
C ASP A 168 -33.70 5.07 -22.11
N SER A 169 -32.95 5.80 -21.31
CA SER A 169 -33.45 6.98 -20.62
C SER A 169 -33.07 8.21 -21.43
N ALA A 170 -34.05 9.07 -21.71
CA ALA A 170 -33.86 10.37 -22.36
C ALA A 170 -32.89 11.34 -21.62
N LYS A 171 -32.29 10.90 -20.50
CA LYS A 171 -31.32 11.63 -19.68
C LYS A 171 -29.88 11.18 -19.88
N ALA A 172 -29.65 10.04 -20.54
CA ALA A 172 -28.32 9.59 -20.92
C ALA A 172 -27.77 10.55 -21.98
N GLN A 173 -26.74 11.32 -21.62
CA GLN A 173 -26.05 12.20 -22.55
C GLN A 173 -24.77 11.52 -22.98
N CYS A 174 -24.51 11.46 -24.28
CA CYS A 174 -23.19 11.15 -24.80
C CYS A 174 -22.65 12.38 -25.53
N PRO A 175 -21.54 12.99 -25.07
CA PRO A 175 -20.87 14.07 -25.77
C PRO A 175 -20.34 13.62 -27.14
N HIS A 176 -19.65 14.52 -27.85
CA HIS A 176 -19.14 14.25 -29.21
C HIS A 176 -18.24 13.01 -29.34
N ASP A 177 -17.64 12.53 -28.25
CA ASP A 177 -16.82 11.30 -28.22
C ASP A 177 -17.66 10.00 -28.15
N GLY A 178 -18.98 10.12 -28.02
CA GLY A 178 -19.94 9.02 -28.01
C GLY A 178 -20.02 8.26 -26.69
N TRP A 179 -19.23 8.62 -25.68
CA TRP A 179 -19.23 7.93 -24.39
C TRP A 179 -20.39 8.39 -23.51
N LEU A 180 -21.05 7.45 -22.83
CA LEU A 180 -22.07 7.79 -21.85
C LEU A 180 -21.51 8.63 -20.70
N GLU A 181 -22.26 9.66 -20.33
CA GLU A 181 -21.95 10.57 -19.24
C GLU A 181 -23.20 10.83 -18.37
N GLY A 182 -22.95 11.06 -17.07
CA GLY A 182 -23.96 11.51 -16.13
C GLY A 182 -24.71 10.40 -15.39
N LYS A 183 -25.64 10.82 -14.54
CA LYS A 183 -26.39 9.92 -13.65
C LYS A 183 -27.32 9.03 -14.45
N SER A 184 -27.30 7.74 -14.16
CA SER A 184 -28.15 6.73 -14.79
C SER A 184 -28.50 5.62 -13.81
N GLU A 185 -29.28 4.66 -14.28
CA GLU A 185 -29.56 3.41 -13.61
C GLU A 185 -29.10 2.25 -14.50
N ILE A 186 -28.67 1.17 -13.88
CA ILE A 186 -28.40 -0.10 -14.53
C ILE A 186 -29.34 -1.13 -13.89
N ILE A 187 -29.98 -1.95 -14.71
CA ILE A 187 -30.78 -3.08 -14.26
C ILE A 187 -29.93 -4.35 -14.41
N LEU A 188 -29.60 -4.96 -13.28
CA LEU A 188 -28.90 -6.24 -13.22
C LEU A 188 -29.92 -7.36 -13.17
N ALA A 189 -29.83 -8.33 -14.08
CA ALA A 189 -30.69 -9.51 -14.09
C ALA A 189 -29.90 -10.77 -13.73
N ASP A 190 -30.33 -11.47 -12.68
CA ASP A 190 -29.77 -12.76 -12.26
C ASP A 190 -30.91 -13.70 -11.88
N LYS A 191 -30.93 -14.92 -12.45
CA LYS A 191 -31.93 -15.96 -12.19
C LYS A 191 -33.38 -15.44 -12.20
N GLY A 192 -33.70 -14.54 -13.14
CA GLY A 192 -35.03 -13.95 -13.31
C GLY A 192 -35.39 -12.83 -12.32
N LYS A 193 -34.47 -12.39 -11.46
CA LYS A 193 -34.63 -11.23 -10.59
C LYS A 193 -33.91 -10.02 -11.17
N ASN A 194 -34.62 -8.90 -11.25
CA ASN A 194 -34.07 -7.62 -11.70
C ASN A 194 -33.77 -6.73 -10.49
N ARG A 195 -32.54 -6.21 -10.41
CA ARG A 195 -32.11 -5.29 -9.37
C ARG A 195 -31.61 -3.99 -10.01
N PRO A 196 -32.27 -2.85 -9.76
CA PRO A 196 -31.75 -1.56 -10.19
C PRO A 196 -30.51 -1.19 -9.36
N LEU A 197 -29.55 -0.55 -10.02
CA LEU A 197 -28.32 0.00 -9.43
C LEU A 197 -28.11 1.39 -9.98
N THR A 198 -28.14 2.40 -9.10
CA THR A 198 -27.79 3.77 -9.47
C THR A 198 -26.29 3.87 -9.74
N VAL A 199 -25.94 4.48 -10.88
CA VAL A 199 -24.57 4.75 -11.28
C VAL A 199 -24.45 6.17 -11.82
N THR A 200 -23.21 6.64 -11.92
CA THR A 200 -22.87 7.78 -12.77
C THR A 200 -21.91 7.26 -13.84
N PHE A 201 -22.29 7.38 -15.11
CA PHE A 201 -21.36 7.13 -16.19
C PHE A 201 -20.37 8.29 -16.26
N TYR A 202 -19.08 7.96 -16.33
CA TYR A 202 -18.01 8.92 -16.49
C TYR A 202 -17.07 8.42 -17.59
N GLN A 203 -17.00 9.13 -18.72
CA GLN A 203 -16.34 8.71 -19.94
C GLN A 203 -16.68 7.27 -20.33
N GLY A 204 -17.96 6.91 -20.22
CA GLY A 204 -18.47 5.57 -20.52
C GLY A 204 -18.21 4.51 -19.46
N TYR A 205 -17.54 4.81 -18.36
CA TYR A 205 -17.36 3.88 -17.23
C TYR A 205 -18.51 4.01 -16.23
N PRO A 206 -19.22 2.93 -15.88
CA PRO A 206 -20.20 2.97 -14.80
C PRO A 206 -19.51 3.06 -13.43
N VAL A 207 -19.71 4.17 -12.74
CA VAL A 207 -19.17 4.42 -11.39
C VAL A 207 -20.29 4.43 -10.35
N ALA A 208 -20.08 3.73 -9.24
CA ALA A 208 -21.00 3.68 -8.11
C ALA A 208 -20.39 4.25 -6.82
N ASN A 209 -21.24 4.72 -5.92
CA ASN A 209 -20.88 5.25 -4.60
C ASN A 209 -19.89 6.43 -4.62
N LEU A 210 -19.88 7.21 -5.69
CA LEU A 210 -19.10 8.44 -5.82
C LEU A 210 -19.94 9.50 -6.55
N SER A 211 -20.01 10.71 -6.02
CA SER A 211 -20.67 11.84 -6.66
C SER A 211 -19.69 12.52 -7.61
N ILE A 212 -20.03 12.54 -8.89
CA ILE A 212 -19.23 13.18 -9.93
C ILE A 212 -19.98 14.42 -10.39
N SER A 213 -19.47 15.60 -10.03
CA SER A 213 -20.07 16.89 -10.38
C SER A 213 -19.03 18.01 -10.39
N GLY A 214 -19.13 18.92 -11.37
CA GLY A 214 -18.46 20.24 -11.39
C GLY A 214 -16.95 20.25 -11.63
N ASN A 215 -16.20 19.43 -10.88
CA ASN A 215 -14.75 19.32 -10.97
C ASN A 215 -14.40 18.03 -11.71
N SER A 216 -13.72 18.14 -12.85
CA SER A 216 -13.37 16.99 -13.68
C SER A 216 -12.42 16.06 -12.92
N LEU A 217 -12.88 14.82 -12.72
CA LEU A 217 -11.99 13.73 -12.36
C LEU A 217 -11.00 13.51 -13.51
N GLN A 218 -9.81 13.04 -13.19
CA GLN A 218 -8.84 12.59 -14.18
C GLN A 218 -8.56 11.12 -13.91
N ILE A 219 -8.79 10.28 -14.91
CA ILE A 219 -8.51 8.85 -14.81
C ILE A 219 -7.00 8.66 -14.96
N VAL A 220 -6.36 8.14 -13.91
CA VAL A 220 -4.94 7.79 -13.92
C VAL A 220 -4.76 6.41 -14.54
N ALA A 221 -5.57 5.44 -14.11
CA ALA A 221 -5.59 4.09 -14.65
C ALA A 221 -6.97 3.46 -14.42
N VAL A 222 -7.37 2.54 -15.30
CA VAL A 222 -8.63 1.80 -15.18
C VAL A 222 -8.50 0.45 -15.87
N ASN A 223 -8.94 -0.59 -15.17
CA ASN A 223 -9.02 -1.96 -15.68
C ASN A 223 -10.03 -2.78 -14.87
N LYS A 224 -10.10 -4.08 -15.14
CA LYS A 224 -11.05 -4.99 -14.51
C LYS A 224 -10.82 -5.23 -13.02
N GLU A 225 -9.73 -4.73 -12.43
CA GLU A 225 -9.50 -4.82 -10.99
C GLU A 225 -9.90 -3.53 -10.26
N ARG A 226 -9.64 -2.36 -10.86
CA ARG A 226 -9.87 -1.05 -10.22
C ARG A 226 -9.77 0.13 -11.20
N MET A 227 -10.33 1.25 -10.75
CA MET A 227 -10.17 2.58 -11.34
C MET A 227 -9.45 3.48 -10.33
N ILE A 228 -8.47 4.23 -10.80
CA ILE A 228 -7.72 5.22 -10.02
C ILE A 228 -8.02 6.58 -10.62
N VAL A 229 -8.53 7.50 -9.81
CA VAL A 229 -8.84 8.87 -10.23
C VAL A 229 -8.09 9.88 -9.38
N THR A 230 -7.74 10.99 -10.00
CA THR A 230 -7.19 12.19 -9.35
C THR A 230 -7.97 13.43 -9.81
N ARG A 231 -7.56 14.61 -9.35
CA ARG A 231 -8.12 15.91 -9.76
C ARG A 231 -7.06 16.99 -9.63
N ALA A 232 -7.18 18.02 -10.46
CA ALA A 232 -6.18 19.08 -10.55
C ALA A 232 -6.02 19.90 -9.25
N ASP A 233 -7.11 20.07 -8.49
CA ASP A 233 -7.15 20.82 -7.23
C ASP A 233 -6.75 19.99 -5.99
N ALA A 234 -6.51 18.68 -6.14
CA ALA A 234 -6.07 17.78 -5.06
C ALA A 234 -4.84 16.98 -5.51
N ALA A 235 -3.77 17.69 -5.86
CA ALA A 235 -2.51 17.09 -6.27
C ALA A 235 -1.99 16.08 -5.24
N ASP A 236 -1.26 15.06 -5.74
CA ASP A 236 -0.68 14.00 -4.92
C ASP A 236 -1.70 13.23 -4.06
N SER A 237 -2.94 13.15 -4.55
CA SER A 237 -3.98 12.35 -3.92
C SER A 237 -4.86 11.67 -4.96
N TRP A 238 -5.37 10.49 -4.57
CA TRP A 238 -6.08 9.61 -5.48
C TRP A 238 -7.21 8.88 -4.76
N LEU A 239 -8.33 8.67 -5.46
CA LEU A 239 -9.33 7.70 -5.04
C LEU A 239 -9.11 6.39 -5.77
N VAL A 240 -9.23 5.29 -5.03
CA VAL A 240 -9.22 3.94 -5.59
C VAL A 240 -10.63 3.38 -5.54
N LEU A 241 -11.13 2.98 -6.70
CA LEU A 241 -12.44 2.37 -6.86
C LEU A 241 -12.24 0.93 -7.33
N PRO A 242 -12.36 -0.08 -6.45
CA PRO A 242 -12.34 -1.47 -6.86
C PRO A 242 -13.45 -1.78 -7.88
N PHE A 243 -13.17 -2.72 -8.77
CA PHE A 243 -14.19 -3.25 -9.67
C PHE A 243 -15.06 -4.28 -8.93
N ASP A 244 -16.37 -4.15 -9.06
CA ASP A 244 -17.38 -5.02 -8.47
C ASP A 244 -17.90 -5.94 -9.58
N GLU A 245 -17.30 -7.14 -9.70
CA GLU A 245 -17.59 -8.10 -10.76
C GLU A 245 -19.08 -8.50 -10.80
N ALA A 246 -19.73 -8.60 -9.64
CA ALA A 246 -21.14 -8.99 -9.55
C ALA A 246 -22.10 -7.94 -10.12
N SER A 247 -21.66 -6.68 -10.25
CA SER A 247 -22.47 -5.59 -10.80
C SER A 247 -21.85 -4.87 -11.99
N HIS A 248 -20.66 -5.27 -12.43
CA HIS A 248 -19.93 -4.71 -13.56
C HIS A 248 -19.67 -3.20 -13.47
N VAL A 249 -19.39 -2.70 -12.26
CA VAL A 249 -19.13 -1.27 -11.99
C VAL A 249 -17.85 -1.06 -11.19
N TRP A 250 -17.26 0.13 -11.33
CA TRP A 250 -16.24 0.59 -10.37
C TRP A 250 -16.92 1.27 -9.19
N ARG A 251 -16.63 0.81 -7.98
CA ARG A 251 -17.30 1.27 -6.77
C ARG A 251 -16.32 1.94 -5.83
N PHE A 252 -16.60 3.18 -5.44
CA PHE A 252 -15.83 3.80 -4.37
C PHE A 252 -16.23 3.20 -3.01
N ASN A 253 -15.24 2.69 -2.27
CA ASN A 253 -15.43 2.03 -0.98
C ASN A 253 -14.79 2.81 0.19
N GLY A 254 -14.24 4.00 -0.07
CA GLY A 254 -13.63 4.84 0.96
C GLY A 254 -12.10 4.92 0.94
N ALA A 255 -11.40 4.32 -0.02
CA ALA A 255 -9.94 4.41 -0.10
C ALA A 255 -9.45 5.73 -0.71
N LEU A 256 -8.88 6.62 0.13
CA LEU A 256 -8.22 7.84 -0.29
C LEU A 256 -6.70 7.71 -0.06
N LEU A 257 -5.93 7.78 -1.14
CA LEU A 257 -4.47 7.76 -1.07
C LEU A 257 -3.94 9.19 -1.02
N VAL A 258 -2.97 9.43 -0.15
CA VAL A 258 -2.28 10.73 -0.02
C VAL A 258 -0.78 10.49 -0.04
N LYS A 259 -0.09 11.14 -0.98
CA LYS A 259 1.38 11.09 -1.02
C LYS A 259 1.95 11.86 0.17
N MET A 260 2.81 11.18 0.92
CA MET A 260 3.57 11.75 2.02
C MET A 260 4.86 10.96 2.22
N ASP A 261 5.99 11.66 2.30
CA ASP A 261 7.28 11.06 2.64
C ASP A 261 7.27 10.61 4.11
N LYS A 262 7.61 9.34 4.34
CA LYS A 262 7.62 8.73 5.67
C LYS A 262 8.53 9.44 6.66
N ASN A 263 9.70 9.92 6.25
CA ASN A 263 10.67 10.56 7.15
C ASN A 263 10.18 11.94 7.59
N THR A 264 9.67 12.72 6.64
CA THR A 264 9.06 14.02 6.88
C THR A 264 7.87 13.91 7.82
N ALA A 265 7.03 12.90 7.60
CA ALA A 265 5.86 12.66 8.44
C ALA A 265 6.17 12.26 9.89
N GLN A 266 7.34 11.64 10.14
CA GLN A 266 7.80 11.33 11.50
C GLN A 266 8.29 12.56 12.24
N GLN A 267 8.83 13.54 11.51
CA GLN A 267 9.39 14.77 12.09
C GLN A 267 8.32 15.84 12.30
N ASP A 268 7.26 15.86 11.50
CA ASP A 268 6.20 16.87 11.55
C ASP A 268 4.78 16.27 11.51
N PRO A 269 4.24 15.84 12.68
CA PRO A 269 2.90 15.29 12.77
C PRO A 269 1.78 16.30 12.42
N ASP A 270 2.01 17.60 12.64
CA ASP A 270 1.02 18.64 12.38
C ASP A 270 0.89 18.91 10.88
N ALA A 271 1.99 18.87 10.13
CA ALA A 271 1.95 18.90 8.67
C ALA A 271 1.19 17.70 8.09
N VAL A 272 1.33 16.51 8.69
CA VAL A 272 0.57 15.32 8.29
C VAL A 272 -0.92 15.56 8.48
N LYS A 273 -1.33 16.03 9.66
CA LYS A 273 -2.73 16.31 9.97
C LYS A 273 -3.31 17.35 9.01
N SER A 274 -2.65 18.49 8.84
CA SER A 274 -3.08 19.58 7.96
C SER A 274 -3.26 19.12 6.51
N ARG A 275 -2.30 18.35 5.98
CA ARG A 275 -2.37 17.82 4.61
C ARG A 275 -3.54 16.84 4.43
N VAL A 276 -3.73 15.94 5.38
CA VAL A 276 -4.83 14.97 5.35
C VAL A 276 -6.18 15.67 5.44
N GLU A 277 -6.35 16.63 6.36
CA GLU A 277 -7.60 17.39 6.52
C GLU A 277 -7.93 18.21 5.27
N THR A 278 -6.93 18.88 4.69
CA THR A 278 -7.09 19.64 3.45
C THR A 278 -7.56 18.77 2.30
N LEU A 279 -6.87 17.66 2.03
CA LEU A 279 -7.20 16.78 0.92
C LEU A 279 -8.53 16.05 1.16
N ARG A 280 -8.80 15.60 2.38
CA ARG A 280 -10.10 15.03 2.74
C ARG A 280 -11.24 16.02 2.55
N GLY A 281 -11.01 17.31 2.86
CA GLY A 281 -11.96 18.39 2.60
C GLY A 281 -12.23 18.60 1.11
N LEU A 282 -11.19 18.57 0.27
CA LEU A 282 -11.33 18.70 -1.19
C LEU A 282 -12.09 17.54 -1.83
N TRP A 283 -11.87 16.31 -1.35
CA TRP A 283 -12.59 15.13 -1.83
C TRP A 283 -13.99 14.98 -1.22
N GLY A 284 -14.22 15.55 -0.03
CA GLY A 284 -15.45 15.47 0.75
C GLY A 284 -16.75 15.61 -0.05
N PRO A 285 -16.91 16.62 -0.93
CA PRO A 285 -18.11 16.80 -1.73
C PRO A 285 -18.47 15.64 -2.67
N GLN A 286 -17.52 14.74 -2.97
CA GLN A 286 -17.76 13.58 -3.82
C GLN A 286 -18.20 12.34 -3.05
N PHE A 287 -18.00 12.31 -1.73
CA PHE A 287 -18.35 11.15 -0.92
C PHE A 287 -19.85 11.04 -0.71
N MET A 288 -20.37 9.81 -0.69
CA MET A 288 -21.76 9.57 -0.32
C MET A 288 -22.00 9.92 1.15
N PRO A 289 -23.23 10.32 1.54
CA PRO A 289 -23.57 10.49 2.94
C PRO A 289 -23.19 9.25 3.77
N GLN A 290 -22.55 9.47 4.92
CA GLN A 290 -22.10 8.41 5.85
C GLN A 290 -21.04 7.44 5.30
N GLN A 291 -20.45 7.73 4.13
CA GLN A 291 -19.34 6.93 3.61
C GLN A 291 -18.11 7.08 4.51
N LYS A 292 -17.63 5.96 5.06
CA LYS A 292 -16.36 5.92 5.79
C LYS A 292 -15.23 6.06 4.79
N VAL A 293 -14.28 6.94 5.09
CA VAL A 293 -13.10 7.18 4.25
C VAL A 293 -11.86 6.92 5.07
N ASN A 294 -11.03 6.00 4.58
CA ASN A 294 -9.75 5.65 5.18
C ASN A 294 -8.66 6.30 4.33
N VAL A 295 -7.81 7.08 4.98
CA VAL A 295 -6.69 7.75 4.31
C VAL A 295 -5.44 6.90 4.46
N LEU A 296 -4.87 6.49 3.33
CA LEU A 296 -3.62 5.74 3.26
C LEU A 296 -2.49 6.68 2.85
N LEU A 297 -1.47 6.78 3.69
CA LEU A 297 -0.26 7.54 3.38
C LEU A 297 0.71 6.64 2.63
N ILE A 298 1.09 7.08 1.42
CA ILE A 298 1.97 6.35 0.51
C ILE A 298 3.17 7.23 0.13
N ASP A 299 4.33 6.63 -0.12
CA ASP A 299 5.46 7.36 -0.70
C ASP A 299 5.30 7.53 -2.23
N THR A 300 4.78 6.49 -2.90
CA THR A 300 4.58 6.42 -4.35
C THR A 300 3.27 5.72 -4.70
N LEU A 301 2.57 6.21 -5.72
CA LEU A 301 1.41 5.52 -6.32
C LEU A 301 1.90 4.47 -7.32
N HIS A 302 1.46 3.22 -7.15
CA HIS A 302 1.76 2.11 -8.05
C HIS A 302 0.58 1.81 -8.98
N ALA A 303 0.28 2.72 -9.92
CA ALA A 303 -0.90 2.64 -10.78
C ALA A 303 -0.91 1.45 -11.77
N ASP A 304 0.22 0.76 -11.90
CA ASP A 304 0.45 -0.43 -12.70
C ASP A 304 0.12 -1.74 -11.96
N LEU A 305 -0.19 -1.66 -10.66
CA LEU A 305 -0.44 -2.82 -9.79
C LEU A 305 -1.92 -2.96 -9.41
N VAL A 306 -2.43 -4.18 -9.25
CA VAL A 306 -3.80 -4.45 -8.75
C VAL A 306 -4.13 -3.67 -7.46
N ASP A 307 -3.26 -3.70 -6.46
CA ASP A 307 -3.29 -2.81 -5.30
C ASP A 307 -2.32 -1.63 -5.51
N PRO A 308 -2.81 -0.42 -5.83
CA PRO A 308 -1.97 0.75 -6.04
C PRO A 308 -1.47 1.39 -4.74
N ALA A 309 -2.03 0.99 -3.59
CA ALA A 309 -1.73 1.53 -2.27
C ALA A 309 -0.73 0.66 -1.51
N ILE A 310 -0.12 -0.31 -2.17
CA ILE A 310 0.61 -1.38 -1.52
C ILE A 310 1.87 -0.92 -0.77
N GLY A 311 2.40 0.25 -1.10
CA GLY A 311 3.45 0.95 -0.34
C GLY A 311 2.94 1.78 0.84
N ALA A 312 1.68 1.64 1.26
CA ALA A 312 1.10 2.44 2.34
C ALA A 312 1.76 2.11 3.67
N TRP A 313 2.32 3.13 4.32
CA TRP A 313 3.06 2.98 5.58
C TRP A 313 2.27 3.48 6.79
N ARG A 314 1.11 4.13 6.58
CA ARG A 314 0.19 4.55 7.66
C ARG A 314 -1.24 4.65 7.15
N ASN A 315 -2.19 4.23 7.99
CA ASN A 315 -3.62 4.42 7.79
C ASN A 315 -4.17 5.44 8.81
N ILE A 316 -5.00 6.37 8.35
CA ILE A 316 -5.67 7.39 9.13
C ILE A 316 -7.17 7.31 8.85
N ASN A 317 -7.92 6.83 9.84
CA ASN A 317 -9.38 6.77 9.80
C ASN A 317 -9.99 8.11 10.20
#